data_AF-A0A3R9MNN3-F1
#
_entry.id   AF-A0A3R9MNN3-F1
#
_cell.length_a   1.000
_cell.length_b   1.000
_cell.length_c   1.000
_cell.angle_alpha   90.00
_cell.angle_beta   90.00
_cell.angle_gamma   90.00
#
_symmetry.space_group_name_H-M   'P 1'
#
loop_
_entity.id
_entity.type
_entity.pdbx_description
1 polymer ?
#
loop_
_entity_poly.entity_id
_entity_poly.type
_entity_poly.pdbx_seq_one_letter_code
_entity_poly.pdbx_strand_id
1 'polypeptide(L)'
;MQVTALLRRSAWLLITFFFFALSACTNDAPEPQMSKRQNKVPVSGLLDGSCYEIWDVYYNTYTGEIVDEVYIGTYCDGGSTPGGGGGGGGGGGGDTGPGGDSPSTPQCRLCGSEPTPPAPKPCQTTAALNNSSEFNTKLDLLSGLATNGNVEAAYGYVRSGSTVTQSFIGQSNSGVAVDPYGFTWSTPTLDGLVHNHTSGGFSGFSYDDLAFLQSMYNNGNITNTGTFAYTVTTHQGNVYTLTVSNTTNFDSFCGKDLSVVLGALNGTTWMAENYTTEQNEQGLLRLLSQMNSGLTLSKKTASNGWTKLGYSNGQVTSTACN
;
A
#
# COMPACT_ATOMS: atom_id res chain seq x y z
N MET A 1 6.27 76.47 27.07
CA MET A 1 4.85 76.08 27.12
C MET A 1 4.28 76.31 25.73
N GLN A 2 3.84 75.25 25.04
CA GLN A 2 3.06 75.27 23.78
C GLN A 2 3.71 75.94 22.56
N VAL A 3 3.54 75.54 21.30
CA VAL A 3 3.03 74.38 20.56
C VAL A 3 3.77 74.52 19.22
N THR A 4 4.41 73.47 18.70
CA THR A 4 4.89 73.47 17.31
C THR A 4 4.39 72.19 16.65
N ALA A 5 3.20 72.31 16.06
CA ALA A 5 2.65 71.36 15.12
C ALA A 5 2.41 72.14 13.83
N LEU A 6 3.05 71.76 12.73
CA LEU A 6 2.39 71.45 11.46
C LEU A 6 3.42 71.16 10.35
N LEU A 7 2.98 70.30 9.43
CA LEU A 7 3.45 70.14 8.04
C LEU A 7 4.68 69.27 7.80
N ARG A 8 4.49 67.94 7.81
CA ARG A 8 5.02 67.05 6.75
C ARG A 8 4.06 65.89 6.48
N ARG A 9 3.15 66.09 5.52
CA ARG A 9 2.53 65.02 4.74
C ARG A 9 2.55 65.49 3.29
N SER A 10 3.39 64.86 2.46
CA SER A 10 3.27 64.71 1.01
C SER A 10 4.58 64.15 0.46
N ALA A 11 4.48 63.27 -0.54
CA ALA A 11 5.57 62.62 -1.29
C ALA A 11 6.13 61.31 -0.70
N TRP A 12 5.25 60.33 -0.47
CA TRP A 12 5.54 58.91 -0.70
C TRP A 12 4.38 58.31 -1.48
N LEU A 13 4.23 58.76 -2.73
CA LEU A 13 3.26 58.21 -3.67
C LEU A 13 3.81 58.39 -5.09
N LEU A 14 4.84 57.61 -5.43
CA LEU A 14 5.33 57.36 -6.79
C LEU A 14 6.65 56.61 -6.66
N ILE A 15 6.59 55.27 -6.63
CA ILE A 15 7.56 54.24 -7.09
C ILE A 15 7.00 52.90 -6.58
N THR A 16 5.86 52.48 -7.11
CA THR A 16 5.37 51.10 -6.95
C THR A 16 4.47 50.72 -8.13
N PHE A 17 4.91 51.02 -9.36
CA PHE A 17 4.17 50.64 -10.57
C PHE A 17 5.09 50.33 -11.76
N PHE A 18 6.23 49.67 -11.52
CA PHE A 18 7.11 49.17 -12.60
C PHE A 18 7.78 47.83 -12.25
N PHE A 19 7.03 46.90 -11.63
CA PHE A 19 7.42 45.49 -11.51
C PHE A 19 6.22 44.54 -11.76
N PHE A 20 5.36 44.90 -12.72
CA PHE A 20 4.29 44.04 -13.24
C PHE A 20 4.28 44.12 -14.77
N ALA A 21 5.34 43.62 -15.43
CA ALA A 21 5.34 43.42 -16.88
C ALA A 21 6.48 42.51 -17.40
N LEU A 22 6.90 41.49 -16.65
CA LEU A 22 7.85 40.48 -17.16
C LEU A 22 7.52 39.07 -16.66
N SER A 23 6.23 38.72 -16.61
CA SER A 23 5.77 37.36 -16.30
C SER A 23 4.67 36.93 -17.26
N ALA A 24 4.99 36.90 -18.55
CA ALA A 24 4.18 36.23 -19.55
C ALA A 24 5.13 35.63 -20.60
N CYS A 25 4.93 34.34 -20.88
CA CYS A 25 5.67 33.50 -21.82
C CYS A 25 6.89 32.74 -21.27
N THR A 26 6.78 32.05 -20.12
CA THR A 26 7.35 30.69 -20.10
C THR A 26 6.30 29.79 -20.72
N ASN A 27 6.56 29.33 -21.94
CA ASN A 27 5.86 28.18 -22.50
C ASN A 27 6.37 26.98 -21.72
N ASP A 28 5.92 26.83 -20.47
CA ASP A 28 6.12 25.59 -19.76
C ASP A 28 5.33 24.56 -20.53
N ALA A 29 6.06 23.71 -21.26
CA ALA A 29 5.47 22.61 -21.98
C ALA A 29 4.60 21.84 -20.97
N PRO A 30 3.34 21.55 -21.29
CA PRO A 30 2.47 20.82 -20.37
C PRO A 30 3.20 19.56 -19.94
N GLU A 31 3.30 19.34 -18.62
CA GLU A 31 3.95 18.15 -18.09
C GLU A 31 3.34 16.90 -18.76
N PRO A 32 4.18 15.97 -19.23
CA PRO A 32 3.71 14.80 -19.96
C PRO A 32 2.74 14.01 -19.07
N GLN A 33 1.49 13.93 -19.51
CA GLN A 33 0.45 13.15 -18.85
C GLN A 33 0.74 11.68 -19.14
N MET A 34 1.08 10.92 -18.09
CA MET A 34 1.33 9.49 -18.17
C MET A 34 0.06 8.71 -17.89
N SER A 35 -0.14 7.60 -18.61
CA SER A 35 -1.23 6.65 -18.36
C SER A 35 -0.68 5.23 -18.29
N LYS A 36 -1.40 4.36 -17.59
CA LYS A 36 -1.05 2.96 -17.35
C LYS A 36 -2.05 2.04 -18.06
N ARG A 37 -1.55 1.01 -18.73
CA ARG A 37 -2.36 -0.13 -19.20
C ARG A 37 -1.72 -1.45 -18.80
N GLN A 38 -2.53 -2.43 -18.47
CA GLN A 38 -2.07 -3.77 -18.14
C GLN A 38 -2.12 -4.66 -19.39
N ASN A 39 -0.96 -5.15 -19.80
CA ASN A 39 -0.81 -6.07 -20.92
C ASN A 39 -0.70 -7.51 -20.41
N LYS A 40 -1.38 -8.44 -21.08
CA LYS A 40 -1.21 -9.88 -20.89
C LYS A 40 -0.48 -10.45 -22.09
N VAL A 41 0.70 -11.00 -21.88
CA VAL A 41 1.55 -11.56 -22.93
C VAL A 41 1.62 -13.07 -22.73
N PRO A 42 1.22 -13.90 -23.71
CA PRO A 42 1.37 -15.35 -23.60
C PRO A 42 2.84 -15.73 -23.44
N VAL A 43 3.16 -16.61 -22.48
CA VAL A 43 4.53 -17.12 -22.30
C VAL A 43 4.88 -18.03 -23.49
N SER A 44 5.84 -17.62 -24.31
CA SER A 44 6.29 -18.42 -25.47
C SER A 44 7.00 -19.69 -25.02
N GLY A 45 6.65 -20.85 -25.59
CA GLY A 45 7.32 -22.12 -25.34
C GLY A 45 6.60 -23.08 -24.39
N LEU A 46 5.50 -22.66 -23.77
CA LEU A 46 4.57 -23.54 -23.09
C LEU A 46 3.45 -23.95 -24.06
N LEU A 47 3.34 -25.25 -24.32
CA LEU A 47 2.60 -25.83 -25.45
C LEU A 47 1.07 -25.73 -25.35
N ASP A 48 0.51 -25.11 -24.32
CA ASP A 48 -0.93 -25.08 -24.07
C ASP A 48 -1.51 -23.68 -23.82
N GLY A 49 -0.72 -22.61 -23.91
CA GLY A 49 -1.22 -21.25 -23.67
C GLY A 49 -1.80 -21.03 -22.28
N SER A 50 -1.43 -21.89 -21.31
CA SER A 50 -1.95 -21.87 -19.94
C SER A 50 -1.31 -20.78 -19.08
N CYS A 51 -0.23 -20.14 -19.53
CA CYS A 51 0.46 -19.09 -18.77
C CYS A 51 0.56 -17.76 -19.54
N TYR A 52 0.33 -16.66 -18.82
CA TYR A 52 0.48 -15.29 -19.30
C TYR A 52 1.39 -14.52 -18.36
N GLU A 53 2.30 -13.75 -18.92
CA GLU A 53 2.99 -12.69 -18.20
C GLU A 53 2.08 -11.46 -18.15
N ILE A 54 2.04 -10.83 -16.99
CA ILE A 54 1.38 -9.54 -16.80
C ILE A 54 2.45 -8.46 -16.75
N TRP A 55 2.26 -7.46 -17.61
CA TRP A 55 3.13 -6.31 -17.73
C TRP A 55 2.31 -5.04 -17.54
N ASP A 56 2.78 -4.13 -16.69
CA ASP A 56 2.26 -2.77 -16.65
C ASP A 56 3.04 -1.92 -17.65
N VAL A 57 2.33 -1.34 -18.61
CA VAL A 57 2.91 -0.50 -19.66
C VAL A 57 2.52 0.94 -19.41
N TYR A 58 3.52 1.76 -19.15
CA TYR A 58 3.37 3.20 -18.97
C TYR A 58 3.64 3.87 -20.31
N TYR A 59 2.72 4.72 -20.74
CA TYR A 59 2.85 5.44 -22.00
C TYR A 59 2.51 6.91 -21.86
N ASN A 60 3.17 7.71 -22.69
CA ASN A 60 2.88 9.12 -22.81
C ASN A 60 1.55 9.27 -23.57
N THR A 61 0.56 9.90 -22.95
CA THR A 61 -0.78 10.02 -23.57
C THR A 61 -0.81 10.95 -24.79
N TYR A 62 0.16 11.84 -24.93
CA TYR A 62 0.26 12.76 -26.06
C TYR A 62 0.91 12.11 -27.29
N THR A 63 1.95 11.30 -27.09
CA THR A 63 2.70 10.67 -28.20
C THR A 63 2.29 9.22 -28.46
N GLY A 64 1.69 8.55 -27.48
CA GLY A 64 1.42 7.10 -27.50
C GLY A 64 2.67 6.23 -27.31
N GLU A 65 3.83 6.85 -27.08
CA GLU A 65 5.10 6.15 -26.87
C GLU A 65 5.12 5.44 -25.52
N ILE A 66 5.58 4.19 -25.52
CA ILE A 66 5.83 3.43 -24.29
C ILE A 66 7.06 4.05 -23.62
N VAL A 67 6.87 4.54 -22.41
CA VAL A 67 7.91 5.16 -21.59
C VAL A 67 8.59 4.11 -20.72
N ASP A 68 7.82 3.14 -20.21
CA ASP A 68 8.32 2.09 -19.33
C ASP A 68 7.43 0.83 -19.40
N GLU A 69 8.03 -0.32 -19.12
CA GLU A 69 7.36 -1.62 -19.01
C GLU A 69 7.82 -2.34 -17.74
N VAL A 70 6.88 -2.58 -16.81
CA VAL A 70 7.16 -3.23 -15.53
C VAL A 70 6.57 -4.64 -15.54
N TYR A 71 7.43 -5.64 -15.37
CA TYR A 71 6.98 -7.03 -15.21
C TYR A 71 6.34 -7.23 -13.84
N ILE A 72 5.08 -7.68 -13.82
CA ILE A 72 4.30 -7.90 -12.60
C ILE A 72 4.38 -9.35 -12.14
N GLY A 73 4.34 -10.30 -13.08
CA GLY A 73 4.40 -11.71 -12.75
C GLY A 73 3.87 -12.62 -13.86
N THR A 74 4.10 -13.92 -13.68
CA THR A 74 3.56 -14.96 -14.56
C THR A 74 2.38 -15.64 -13.86
N TYR A 75 1.25 -15.71 -14.56
CA TYR A 75 0.03 -16.35 -14.10
C TYR A 75 -0.25 -17.55 -14.98
N CYS A 76 -0.35 -18.73 -14.37
CA CYS A 76 -0.75 -19.95 -15.05
C CYS A 76 -2.16 -20.34 -14.61
N ASP A 77 -3.12 -20.28 -15.53
CA ASP A 77 -4.43 -20.90 -15.38
C ASP A 77 -4.18 -22.40 -15.40
N GLY A 78 -3.97 -23.00 -14.22
CA GLY A 78 -3.67 -24.42 -14.07
C GLY A 78 -4.62 -25.26 -14.91
N GLY A 79 -4.13 -25.69 -16.08
CA GLY A 79 -4.97 -26.16 -17.17
C GLY A 79 -5.93 -27.22 -16.66
N SER A 80 -7.22 -26.97 -16.82
CA SER A 80 -8.21 -28.04 -16.71
C SER A 80 -7.91 -28.98 -17.87
N THR A 81 -7.26 -30.11 -17.56
CA THR A 81 -7.04 -31.18 -18.54
C THR A 81 -8.37 -31.44 -19.24
N PRO A 82 -8.45 -31.33 -20.58
CA PRO A 82 -9.68 -31.59 -21.29
C PRO A 82 -10.13 -33.00 -20.93
N GLY A 83 -11.27 -33.09 -20.22
CA GLY A 83 -11.88 -34.35 -19.85
C GLY A 83 -12.16 -35.14 -21.12
N GLY A 84 -11.27 -36.08 -21.43
CA GLY A 84 -11.46 -37.06 -22.48
C GLY A 84 -12.66 -37.92 -22.11
N GLY A 85 -13.79 -37.67 -22.78
CA GLY A 85 -14.92 -38.58 -22.79
C GLY A 85 -14.49 -39.91 -23.39
N GLY A 86 -14.24 -40.91 -22.55
CA GLY A 86 -14.00 -42.29 -22.93
C GLY A 86 -15.14 -43.17 -22.44
N GLY A 87 -15.99 -43.58 -23.37
CA GLY A 87 -17.08 -44.51 -23.15
C GLY A 87 -16.60 -45.88 -22.63
N GLY A 88 -17.50 -46.55 -21.91
CA GLY A 88 -17.24 -47.76 -21.16
C GLY A 88 -16.81 -48.99 -21.98
N GLY A 89 -16.22 -49.93 -21.25
CA GLY A 89 -15.93 -51.28 -21.68
C GLY A 89 -15.23 -51.99 -20.52
N GLY A 90 -15.90 -52.98 -19.93
CA GLY A 90 -15.46 -53.62 -18.69
C GLY A 90 -14.29 -54.59 -18.84
N GLY A 91 -13.91 -55.16 -17.70
CA GLY A 91 -13.12 -56.38 -17.62
C GLY A 91 -11.79 -56.24 -16.90
N GLY A 92 -11.77 -56.69 -15.65
CA GLY A 92 -10.76 -57.63 -15.14
C GLY A 92 -9.32 -57.17 -14.94
N GLY A 93 -8.90 -57.25 -13.67
CA GLY A 93 -7.64 -57.89 -13.32
C GLY A 93 -6.40 -57.01 -13.27
N GLY A 94 -5.95 -56.76 -12.03
CA GLY A 94 -4.55 -56.67 -11.60
C GLY A 94 -3.59 -55.82 -12.42
N ASP A 95 -3.15 -54.70 -11.83
CA ASP A 95 -1.72 -54.39 -11.78
C ASP A 95 -1.42 -53.31 -10.73
N THR A 96 -0.38 -53.59 -9.94
CA THR A 96 0.29 -52.68 -9.03
C THR A 96 1.20 -51.76 -9.82
N GLY A 97 0.83 -50.48 -9.97
CA GLY A 97 1.62 -49.46 -10.66
C GLY A 97 1.55 -48.09 -9.97
N PRO A 98 2.59 -47.25 -10.09
CA PRO A 98 2.95 -46.23 -9.10
C PRO A 98 2.06 -44.97 -9.17
N GLY A 99 1.96 -44.30 -8.02
CA GLY A 99 1.05 -43.19 -7.74
C GLY A 99 1.05 -42.07 -8.77
N GLY A 100 -0.16 -41.65 -9.11
CA GLY A 100 -0.39 -40.44 -9.88
C GLY A 100 -0.05 -39.21 -9.03
N ASP A 101 0.91 -38.44 -9.52
CA ASP A 101 1.21 -37.10 -9.03
C ASP A 101 -0.03 -36.22 -9.22
N SER A 102 -0.73 -35.99 -8.11
CA SER A 102 -1.75 -34.95 -8.02
C SER A 102 -1.09 -33.62 -8.40
N PRO A 103 -1.71 -32.78 -9.25
CA PRO A 103 -1.14 -31.50 -9.64
C PRO A 103 -0.97 -30.65 -8.38
N SER A 104 0.28 -30.54 -7.93
CA SER A 104 0.66 -29.72 -6.80
C SER A 104 0.33 -28.28 -7.15
N THR A 105 -0.57 -27.67 -6.38
CA THR A 105 -0.71 -26.22 -6.25
C THR A 105 0.69 -25.58 -6.26
N PRO A 106 0.92 -24.48 -7.00
CA PRO A 106 2.22 -23.81 -7.02
C PRO A 106 2.62 -23.46 -5.59
N GLN A 107 3.48 -24.28 -4.98
CA GLN A 107 4.09 -23.93 -3.72
C GLN A 107 5.04 -22.79 -4.03
N CYS A 108 4.85 -21.65 -3.39
CA CYS A 108 5.81 -20.55 -3.40
C CYS A 108 7.14 -21.09 -2.86
N ARG A 109 8.02 -21.51 -3.77
CA ARG A 109 9.12 -22.45 -3.51
C ARG A 109 10.43 -21.77 -3.08
N LEU A 110 10.39 -20.52 -2.65
CA LEU A 110 11.59 -19.72 -2.40
C LEU A 110 11.84 -19.30 -0.94
N CYS A 111 11.00 -19.73 0.01
CA CYS A 111 11.31 -19.55 1.42
C CYS A 111 11.60 -20.91 2.04
N GLY A 112 12.88 -21.25 2.22
CA GLY A 112 13.26 -22.31 3.16
C GLY A 112 12.58 -22.01 4.50
N SER A 113 11.90 -23.00 5.08
CA SER A 113 11.14 -22.82 6.31
C SER A 113 12.08 -22.70 7.51
N GLU A 114 12.77 -21.57 7.62
CA GLU A 114 13.35 -21.15 8.89
C GLU A 114 12.17 -20.95 9.87
N PRO A 115 12.27 -21.41 11.13
CA PRO A 115 11.20 -21.24 12.10
C PRO A 115 10.84 -19.76 12.18
N THR A 116 9.63 -19.40 11.74
CA THR A 116 9.18 -18.02 11.81
C THR A 116 9.22 -17.61 13.28
N PRO A 117 10.01 -16.60 13.67
CA PRO A 117 10.01 -16.12 15.04
C PRO A 117 8.57 -15.82 15.45
N PRO A 118 8.16 -16.14 16.69
CA PRO A 118 6.81 -15.83 17.15
C PRO A 118 6.55 -14.35 16.90
N ALA A 119 5.46 -14.05 16.19
CA ALA A 119 5.14 -12.67 15.84
C ALA A 119 5.10 -11.83 17.13
N PRO A 120 5.93 -10.77 17.27
CA PRO A 120 5.80 -9.84 18.38
C PRO A 120 4.36 -9.34 18.47
N LYS A 121 3.91 -9.12 19.71
CA LYS A 121 2.55 -8.66 19.93
C LYS A 121 2.38 -7.29 19.27
N PRO A 122 1.30 -7.03 18.52
CA PRO A 122 1.04 -5.75 17.85
C PRO A 122 1.40 -4.49 18.65
N CYS A 123 0.99 -4.45 19.93
CA CYS A 123 1.27 -3.32 20.81
C CYS A 123 2.77 -3.12 21.12
N GLN A 124 3.57 -4.20 21.17
CA GLN A 124 5.02 -4.10 21.35
C GLN A 124 5.68 -3.49 20.11
N THR A 125 5.23 -3.89 18.92
CA THR A 125 5.72 -3.32 17.65
C THR A 125 5.42 -1.83 17.57
N THR A 126 4.19 -1.41 17.85
CA THR A 126 3.83 0.02 17.80
C THR A 126 4.52 0.83 18.91
N ALA A 127 4.71 0.26 20.10
CA ALA A 127 5.48 0.91 21.17
C ALA A 127 6.95 1.10 20.77
N ALA A 128 7.57 0.12 20.11
CA ALA A 128 8.94 0.24 19.61
C ALA A 128 9.06 1.36 18.55
N LEU A 129 8.10 1.45 17.62
CA LEU A 129 8.06 2.54 16.63
C LEU A 129 7.95 3.91 17.29
N ASN A 130 7.09 4.03 18.32
CA ASN A 130 6.89 5.28 19.05
C ASN A 130 8.16 5.79 19.74
N ASN A 131 9.05 4.88 20.12
CA ASN A 131 10.31 5.21 20.79
C ASN A 131 11.47 5.47 19.80
N SER A 132 11.25 5.32 18.48
CA SER A 132 12.27 5.61 17.47
C SER A 132 12.21 7.08 17.03
N SER A 133 13.29 7.81 17.24
CA SER A 133 13.42 9.21 16.81
C SER A 133 13.37 9.36 15.29
N GLU A 134 14.02 8.46 14.54
CA GLU A 134 14.02 8.49 13.08
C GLU A 134 12.62 8.22 12.52
N PHE A 135 11.91 7.23 13.06
CA PHE A 135 10.53 6.93 12.66
C PHE A 135 9.62 8.15 12.89
N ASN A 136 9.64 8.72 14.09
CA ASN A 136 8.82 9.90 14.41
C ASN A 136 9.17 11.11 13.54
N THR A 137 10.46 11.34 13.24
CA THR A 137 10.87 12.44 12.35
C THR A 137 10.24 12.29 10.95
N LYS A 138 10.19 11.07 10.40
CA LYS A 138 9.56 10.83 9.09
C LYS A 138 8.05 10.84 9.15
N LEU A 139 7.45 10.34 10.23
CA LEU A 139 6.02 10.45 10.48
C LEU A 139 5.57 11.91 10.57
N ASP A 140 6.33 12.78 11.24
CA ASP A 140 6.04 14.21 11.35
C ASP A 140 6.14 14.91 9.99
N LEU A 141 7.18 14.58 9.20
CA LEU A 141 7.32 15.08 7.83
C LEU A 141 6.13 14.68 6.95
N LEU A 142 5.76 13.40 6.97
CA LEU A 142 4.61 12.86 6.23
C LEU A 142 3.29 13.48 6.70
N SER A 143 3.13 13.73 8.01
CA SER A 143 1.94 14.39 8.56
C SER A 143 1.84 15.86 8.12
N GLY A 144 2.99 16.54 8.00
CA GLY A 144 3.08 17.87 7.41
C GLY A 144 2.65 17.89 5.94
N LEU A 145 3.08 16.89 5.16
CA LEU A 145 2.66 16.70 3.76
C LEU A 145 1.18 16.33 3.63
N ALA A 146 0.65 15.50 4.52
CA ALA A 146 -0.77 15.17 4.58
C ALA A 146 -1.65 16.41 4.78
N THR A 147 -1.20 17.32 5.66
CA THR A 147 -1.99 18.49 6.08
C THR A 147 -1.89 19.64 5.07
N ASN A 148 -0.69 19.92 4.56
CA ASN A 148 -0.40 21.12 3.78
C ASN A 148 0.01 20.84 2.33
N GLY A 149 0.23 19.59 1.98
CA GLY A 149 0.61 19.15 0.65
C GLY A 149 -0.53 18.48 -0.10
N ASN A 150 -0.34 18.35 -1.40
CA ASN A 150 -1.17 17.58 -2.34
C ASN A 150 -0.37 16.39 -2.91
N VAL A 151 0.65 15.94 -2.18
CA VAL A 151 1.55 14.86 -2.59
C VAL A 151 1.51 13.75 -1.55
N GLU A 152 1.30 12.54 -2.02
CA GLU A 152 1.55 11.33 -1.24
C GLU A 152 3.01 10.91 -1.39
N ALA A 153 3.61 10.55 -0.26
CA ALA A 153 4.97 10.08 -0.17
C ALA A 153 5.05 8.88 0.78
N ALA A 154 6.08 8.06 0.59
CA ALA A 154 6.34 6.91 1.45
C ALA A 154 7.83 6.80 1.82
N TYR A 155 8.06 6.28 3.02
CA TYR A 155 9.37 5.85 3.51
C TYR A 155 9.29 4.40 3.93
N GLY A 156 10.17 3.57 3.39
CA GLY A 156 10.40 2.23 3.91
C GLY A 156 11.60 2.23 4.82
N TYR A 157 11.61 1.29 5.75
CA TYR A 157 12.67 1.22 6.74
C TYR A 157 13.07 -0.20 7.09
N VAL A 158 14.34 -0.33 7.45
CA VAL A 158 14.95 -1.55 8.01
C VAL A 158 15.30 -1.26 9.46
N ARG A 159 15.06 -2.22 10.35
CA ARG A 159 15.41 -2.16 11.76
C ARG A 159 16.67 -2.96 12.03
N SER A 160 17.61 -2.32 12.72
CA SER A 160 18.74 -2.98 13.36
C SER A 160 18.71 -2.64 14.84
N GLY A 161 18.11 -3.52 15.65
CA GLY A 161 17.81 -3.21 17.06
C GLY A 161 16.77 -2.09 17.19
N SER A 162 17.14 -1.00 17.88
CA SER A 162 16.31 0.21 18.03
C SER A 162 16.47 1.21 16.89
N THR A 163 17.45 1.00 16.01
CA THR A 163 17.77 1.94 14.93
C THR A 163 16.93 1.63 13.70
N VAL A 164 16.32 2.67 13.14
CA VAL A 164 15.48 2.60 11.93
C VAL A 164 16.23 3.32 10.80
N THR A 165 16.78 2.59 9.84
CA THR A 165 17.39 3.18 8.63
C THR A 165 16.34 3.26 7.54
N GLN A 166 16.11 4.46 6.99
CA GLN A 166 15.02 4.70 6.05
C GLN A 166 15.53 5.05 4.66
N SER A 167 14.94 4.42 3.65
CA SER A 167 15.06 4.84 2.26
C SER A 167 13.81 5.62 1.89
N PHE A 168 13.98 6.76 1.23
CA PHE A 168 12.87 7.42 0.55
C PHE A 168 12.40 6.50 -0.57
N ILE A 169 11.11 6.14 -0.56
CA ILE A 169 10.60 5.16 -1.52
C ILE A 169 9.94 5.85 -2.71
N GLY A 170 9.33 7.03 -2.55
CA GLY A 170 8.95 7.86 -3.68
C GLY A 170 8.02 9.02 -3.34
N GLN A 171 7.73 9.83 -4.36
CA GLN A 171 6.70 10.85 -4.41
C GLN A 171 5.79 10.52 -5.59
N SER A 172 4.48 10.57 -5.38
CA SER A 172 3.55 10.58 -6.51
C SER A 172 3.59 11.97 -7.15
N ASN A 173 4.07 12.04 -8.40
CA ASN A 173 4.16 13.30 -9.14
C ASN A 173 2.78 13.85 -9.55
N SER A 174 1.69 13.10 -9.33
CA SER A 174 0.36 13.39 -9.88
C SER A 174 -0.77 13.43 -8.83
N GLY A 175 -0.45 13.35 -7.53
CA GLY A 175 -1.48 13.29 -6.47
C GLY A 175 -2.26 11.97 -6.43
N VAL A 176 -1.78 10.95 -7.15
CA VAL A 176 -2.27 9.55 -7.10
C VAL A 176 -1.61 8.82 -5.92
N ALA A 177 -2.26 7.78 -5.39
CA ALA A 177 -1.69 6.92 -4.37
C ALA A 177 -0.24 6.48 -4.71
N VAL A 178 0.57 6.28 -3.68
CA VAL A 178 1.93 5.72 -3.77
C VAL A 178 1.89 4.43 -4.62
N ASP A 179 2.29 4.50 -5.91
CA ASP A 179 2.11 3.40 -6.88
C ASP A 179 2.94 2.18 -6.45
N PRO A 180 2.29 1.07 -6.04
CA PRO A 180 2.95 -0.18 -5.67
C PRO A 180 3.99 -0.69 -6.66
N TYR A 181 3.77 -0.39 -7.94
CA TYR A 181 4.41 -1.01 -9.09
C TYR A 181 5.47 -0.09 -9.73
N GLY A 182 5.43 1.22 -9.41
CA GLY A 182 6.46 2.17 -9.85
C GLY A 182 7.76 2.11 -9.04
N PHE A 183 7.80 1.31 -7.98
CA PHE A 183 9.02 1.11 -7.20
C PHE A 183 9.91 0.05 -7.84
N THR A 184 11.00 0.48 -8.46
CA THR A 184 12.14 -0.41 -8.69
C THR A 184 12.79 -0.71 -7.33
N TRP A 185 12.38 -1.81 -6.71
CA TRP A 185 12.93 -2.35 -5.47
C TRP A 185 14.37 -2.83 -5.68
N SER A 186 15.31 -1.90 -5.83
CA SER A 186 16.75 -2.19 -5.71
C SER A 186 17.19 -2.31 -4.25
N THR A 187 16.30 -1.91 -3.33
CA THR A 187 16.52 -1.94 -1.88
C THR A 187 16.37 -3.35 -1.30
N PRO A 188 17.10 -3.68 -0.22
CA PRO A 188 16.87 -4.89 0.55
C PRO A 188 15.43 -4.92 1.09
N THR A 189 14.98 -6.12 1.46
CA THR A 189 13.70 -6.35 2.15
C THR A 189 13.49 -5.36 3.30
N LEU A 190 12.25 -4.98 3.57
CA LEU A 190 11.88 -3.96 4.57
C LEU A 190 11.31 -4.57 5.85
N ASP A 191 11.56 -3.89 6.97
CA ASP A 191 10.93 -4.16 8.26
C ASP A 191 9.67 -3.34 8.51
N GLY A 192 9.42 -2.34 7.65
CA GLY A 192 8.17 -1.61 7.67
C GLY A 192 8.14 -0.49 6.64
N LEU A 193 6.96 0.10 6.52
CA LEU A 193 6.67 1.20 5.61
C LEU A 193 5.77 2.22 6.29
N VAL A 194 5.96 3.50 5.97
CA VAL A 194 5.09 4.59 6.39
C VAL A 194 4.77 5.50 5.21
N HIS A 195 3.51 5.85 5.01
CA HIS A 195 3.08 6.79 3.97
C HIS A 195 2.04 7.79 4.48
N ASN A 196 1.68 8.77 3.64
CA ASN A 196 0.61 9.72 3.94
C ASN A 196 -0.53 9.69 2.92
N HIS A 197 -1.74 10.01 3.39
CA HIS A 197 -2.87 10.41 2.55
C HIS A 197 -3.03 11.93 2.57
N THR A 198 -3.28 12.50 1.39
CA THR A 198 -3.47 13.96 1.23
C THR A 198 -4.92 14.39 1.47
N SER A 199 -5.19 15.69 1.38
CA SER A 199 -6.56 16.21 1.47
C SER A 199 -7.44 15.64 0.36
N GLY A 200 -8.62 15.14 0.73
CA GLY A 200 -9.52 14.42 -0.17
C GLY A 200 -9.30 12.91 -0.21
N GLY A 201 -8.18 12.41 0.32
CA GLY A 201 -7.90 10.97 0.43
C GLY A 201 -8.60 10.27 1.60
N PHE A 202 -8.36 8.97 1.74
CA PHE A 202 -8.95 8.15 2.80
C PHE A 202 -8.52 8.59 4.20
N SER A 203 -9.47 8.60 5.14
CA SER A 203 -9.22 8.90 6.56
C SER A 203 -8.50 7.79 7.35
N GLY A 204 -8.02 6.75 6.68
CA GLY A 204 -7.30 5.58 7.21
C GLY A 204 -6.75 4.76 6.04
N PHE A 205 -6.45 3.47 6.23
CA PHE A 205 -6.05 2.62 5.09
C PHE A 205 -7.19 2.43 4.09
N SER A 206 -6.83 2.45 2.82
CA SER A 206 -7.67 2.16 1.65
C SER A 206 -7.58 0.68 1.25
N TYR A 207 -8.35 0.28 0.23
CA TYR A 207 -8.18 -1.05 -0.37
C TYR A 207 -6.86 -1.17 -1.14
N ASP A 208 -6.41 -0.08 -1.77
CA ASP A 208 -5.16 -0.06 -2.53
C ASP A 208 -3.95 -0.25 -1.62
N ASP A 209 -3.99 0.30 -0.40
CA ASP A 209 -2.97 0.03 0.61
C ASP A 209 -2.89 -1.46 0.98
N LEU A 210 -4.03 -2.13 1.10
CA LEU A 210 -4.05 -3.57 1.41
C LEU A 210 -3.53 -4.40 0.23
N ALA A 211 -3.88 -4.04 -1.00
CA ALA A 211 -3.35 -4.67 -2.20
C ALA A 211 -1.83 -4.45 -2.30
N PHE A 212 -1.34 -3.25 -1.95
CA PHE A 212 0.07 -2.96 -1.88
C PHE A 212 0.79 -3.84 -0.84
N LEU A 213 0.22 -3.98 0.35
CA LEU A 213 0.76 -4.84 1.40
C LEU A 213 0.84 -6.30 0.94
N GLN A 214 -0.18 -6.82 0.25
CA GLN A 214 -0.15 -8.16 -0.33
C GLN A 214 0.95 -8.29 -1.39
N SER A 215 1.10 -7.30 -2.26
CA SER A 215 2.16 -7.26 -3.28
C SER A 215 3.55 -7.28 -2.63
N MET A 216 3.79 -6.46 -1.59
CA MET A 216 5.05 -6.47 -0.85
C MET A 216 5.35 -7.84 -0.24
N TYR A 217 4.36 -8.51 0.33
CA TYR A 217 4.53 -9.84 0.90
C TYR A 217 4.84 -10.88 -0.19
N ASN A 218 4.03 -10.93 -1.24
CA ASN A 218 4.13 -11.94 -2.31
C ASN A 218 5.44 -11.79 -3.11
N ASN A 219 5.98 -10.58 -3.21
CA ASN A 219 7.26 -10.31 -3.88
C ASN A 219 8.48 -10.51 -2.97
N GLY A 220 8.29 -10.94 -1.72
CA GLY A 220 9.39 -11.15 -0.78
C GLY A 220 10.04 -9.86 -0.27
N ASN A 221 9.35 -8.72 -0.38
CA ASN A 221 9.89 -7.40 0.04
C ASN A 221 9.75 -7.16 1.56
N ILE A 222 9.20 -8.11 2.32
CA ILE A 222 9.06 -8.04 3.78
C ILE A 222 10.12 -8.92 4.43
N THR A 223 11.06 -8.33 5.17
CA THR A 223 12.16 -9.05 5.83
C THR A 223 11.65 -10.07 6.84
N ASN A 224 10.73 -9.64 7.70
CA ASN A 224 10.18 -10.46 8.78
C ASN A 224 8.74 -10.03 9.07
N THR A 225 7.78 -10.84 8.61
CA THR A 225 6.34 -10.59 8.78
C THR A 225 5.94 -10.40 10.23
N GLY A 226 6.49 -11.19 11.15
CA GLY A 226 6.14 -11.10 12.57
C GLY A 226 6.40 -9.71 13.14
N THR A 227 7.49 -9.07 12.70
CA THR A 227 7.87 -7.74 13.20
C THR A 227 7.35 -6.61 12.31
N PHE A 228 6.92 -6.90 11.07
CA PHE A 228 6.59 -5.89 10.06
C PHE A 228 5.47 -4.94 10.49
N ALA A 229 5.63 -3.66 10.14
CA ALA A 229 4.63 -2.63 10.41
C ALA A 229 4.42 -1.71 9.21
N TYR A 230 3.16 -1.52 8.84
CA TYR A 230 2.75 -0.61 7.79
C TYR A 230 1.94 0.52 8.41
N THR A 231 2.38 1.76 8.25
CA THR A 231 1.79 2.95 8.90
C THR A 231 1.27 3.93 7.86
N VAL A 232 0.12 4.53 8.13
CA VAL A 232 -0.42 5.66 7.35
C VAL A 232 -0.69 6.85 8.27
N THR A 233 -0.33 8.05 7.83
CA THR A 233 -0.78 9.32 8.41
C THR A 233 -1.72 10.03 7.46
N THR A 234 -2.75 10.69 7.97
CA THR A 234 -3.86 11.20 7.16
C THR A 234 -4.03 12.71 7.35
N HIS A 235 -4.62 13.39 6.36
CA HIS A 235 -4.91 14.83 6.44
C HIS A 235 -5.77 15.21 7.67
N GLN A 236 -6.63 14.30 8.14
CA GLN A 236 -7.45 14.48 9.33
C GLN A 236 -6.64 14.38 10.65
N GLY A 237 -5.32 14.16 10.57
CA GLY A 237 -4.43 14.04 11.72
C GLY A 237 -4.45 12.67 12.39
N ASN A 238 -5.10 11.67 11.78
CA ASN A 238 -5.04 10.30 12.29
C ASN A 238 -3.76 9.60 11.82
N VAL A 239 -3.18 8.79 12.69
CA VAL A 239 -2.09 7.87 12.36
C VAL A 239 -2.51 6.45 12.71
N TYR A 240 -2.42 5.54 11.74
CA TYR A 240 -2.75 4.13 11.91
C TYR A 240 -1.57 3.26 11.55
N THR A 241 -1.46 2.11 12.22
CA THR A 241 -0.47 1.08 11.89
C THR A 241 -1.13 -0.28 11.82
N LEU A 242 -0.92 -0.98 10.71
CA LEU A 242 -1.18 -2.41 10.55
C LEU A 242 0.07 -3.21 10.96
N THR A 243 -0.14 -4.26 11.74
CA THR A 243 0.90 -5.21 12.16
C THR A 243 0.41 -6.64 11.97
N VAL A 244 1.31 -7.58 11.75
CA VAL A 244 0.96 -9.00 11.62
C VAL A 244 0.89 -9.63 13.01
N SER A 245 -0.32 -9.96 13.45
CA SER A 245 -0.58 -10.64 14.73
C SER A 245 -0.59 -12.16 14.62
N ASN A 246 -0.83 -12.69 13.41
CA ASN A 246 -0.80 -14.11 13.11
C ASN A 246 -0.30 -14.31 11.67
N THR A 247 0.90 -14.88 11.54
CA THR A 247 1.59 -15.03 10.24
C THR A 247 0.91 -16.03 9.32
N THR A 248 0.35 -17.12 9.85
CA THR A 248 -0.40 -18.13 9.05
C THR A 248 -1.67 -17.53 8.44
N ASN A 249 -2.41 -16.76 9.23
CA ASN A 249 -3.60 -16.07 8.76
C ASN A 249 -3.26 -14.96 7.75
N PHE A 250 -2.14 -14.26 7.97
CA PHE A 250 -1.65 -13.24 7.05
C PHE A 250 -1.20 -13.82 5.70
N ASP A 251 -0.46 -14.92 5.71
CA ASP A 251 -0.10 -15.66 4.50
C ASP A 251 -1.36 -16.08 3.70
N SER A 252 -2.34 -16.68 4.41
CA SER A 252 -3.63 -17.04 3.82
C SER A 252 -4.41 -15.86 3.27
N PHE A 253 -4.26 -14.67 3.88
CA PHE A 253 -4.85 -13.43 3.40
C PHE A 253 -4.16 -12.91 2.14
N CYS A 254 -2.83 -12.94 2.07
CA CYS A 254 -2.07 -12.49 0.91
C CYS A 254 -2.23 -13.38 -0.31
N GLY A 255 -2.62 -14.65 -0.11
CA GLY A 255 -3.01 -15.56 -1.20
C GLY A 255 -4.42 -15.32 -1.77
N LYS A 256 -5.20 -14.38 -1.22
CA LYS A 256 -6.56 -14.08 -1.72
C LYS A 256 -6.53 -12.93 -2.71
N ASP A 257 -7.27 -13.08 -3.80
CA ASP A 257 -7.57 -11.99 -4.71
C ASP A 257 -8.56 -11.00 -4.07
N LEU A 258 -8.05 -9.83 -3.66
CA LEU A 258 -8.88 -8.78 -3.08
C LEU A 258 -9.95 -8.28 -4.06
N SER A 259 -9.72 -8.31 -5.37
CA SER A 259 -10.72 -7.86 -6.34
C SER A 259 -11.97 -8.74 -6.34
N VAL A 260 -11.79 -10.06 -6.21
CA VAL A 260 -12.89 -11.03 -6.09
C VAL A 260 -13.63 -10.84 -4.78
N VAL A 261 -12.90 -10.60 -3.68
CA VAL A 261 -13.51 -10.32 -2.39
C VAL A 261 -14.35 -9.05 -2.46
N LEU A 262 -13.80 -7.95 -2.99
CA LEU A 262 -14.52 -6.69 -3.15
C LEU A 262 -15.74 -6.83 -4.05
N GLY A 263 -15.64 -7.60 -5.14
CA GLY A 263 -16.77 -7.95 -6.00
C GLY A 263 -17.87 -8.73 -5.28
N ALA A 264 -17.49 -9.70 -4.45
CA ALA A 264 -18.43 -10.52 -3.67
C ALA A 264 -19.16 -9.73 -2.56
N LEU A 265 -18.63 -8.57 -2.15
CA LEU A 265 -19.29 -7.66 -1.20
C LEU A 265 -20.44 -6.84 -1.83
N ASN A 266 -20.89 -7.20 -3.04
CA ASN A 266 -22.12 -6.72 -3.69
C ASN A 266 -22.27 -5.18 -3.71
N GLY A 267 -21.19 -4.46 -4.06
CA GLY A 267 -21.23 -3.01 -4.22
C GLY A 267 -21.38 -2.21 -2.91
N THR A 268 -21.34 -2.86 -1.74
CA THR A 268 -21.16 -2.13 -0.48
C THR A 268 -19.69 -1.78 -0.29
N THR A 269 -19.31 -0.57 -0.70
CA THR A 269 -18.01 -0.01 -0.32
C THR A 269 -18.02 0.21 1.19
N TRP A 270 -17.37 -0.65 1.96
CA TRP A 270 -17.25 -0.43 3.41
C TRP A 270 -16.30 0.72 3.75
N MET A 271 -15.45 1.11 2.81
CA MET A 271 -14.53 2.23 2.91
C MET A 271 -14.68 3.10 1.66
N ALA A 272 -14.62 4.41 1.84
CA ALA A 272 -14.60 5.39 0.76
C ALA A 272 -13.96 6.71 1.24
N GLU A 273 -13.40 7.48 0.31
CA GLU A 273 -12.78 8.78 0.59
C GLU A 273 -13.75 9.78 1.24
N ASN A 274 -15.02 9.75 0.85
CA ASN A 274 -16.06 10.63 1.36
C ASN A 274 -16.73 10.13 2.66
N TYR A 275 -16.27 9.01 3.23
CA TYR A 275 -16.79 8.48 4.50
C TYR A 275 -16.10 9.14 5.70
N THR A 276 -16.78 9.15 6.84
CA THR A 276 -16.16 9.60 8.09
C THR A 276 -15.03 8.66 8.52
N THR A 277 -14.14 9.15 9.37
CA THR A 277 -13.08 8.33 10.00
C THR A 277 -13.63 7.06 10.62
N GLU A 278 -14.73 7.16 11.38
CA GLU A 278 -15.33 6.01 12.04
C GLU A 278 -15.91 5.01 11.03
N GLN A 279 -16.57 5.48 9.97
CA GLN A 279 -17.09 4.60 8.91
C GLN A 279 -15.97 3.83 8.22
N ASN A 280 -14.86 4.51 7.89
CA ASN A 280 -13.69 3.88 7.29
C ASN A 280 -13.00 2.90 8.26
N GLU A 281 -12.86 3.24 9.55
CA GLU A 281 -12.34 2.33 10.58
C GLU A 281 -13.22 1.07 10.70
N GLN A 282 -14.55 1.23 10.77
CA GLN A 282 -15.50 0.11 10.81
C GLN A 282 -15.36 -0.78 9.58
N GLY A 283 -15.29 -0.18 8.39
CA GLY A 283 -15.17 -0.91 7.14
C GLY A 283 -13.88 -1.71 7.03
N LEU A 284 -12.75 -1.09 7.38
CA LEU A 284 -11.45 -1.75 7.41
C LEU A 284 -11.46 -2.92 8.40
N LEU A 285 -11.88 -2.68 9.64
CA LEU A 285 -11.86 -3.72 10.68
C LEU A 285 -12.80 -4.88 10.36
N ARG A 286 -13.96 -4.59 9.74
CA ARG A 286 -14.88 -5.62 9.25
C ARG A 286 -14.21 -6.46 8.16
N LEU A 287 -13.55 -5.82 7.19
CA LEU A 287 -12.80 -6.53 6.14
C LEU A 287 -11.73 -7.43 6.74
N LEU A 288 -10.86 -6.90 7.60
CA LEU A 288 -9.77 -7.66 8.22
C LEU A 288 -10.30 -8.86 9.01
N SER A 289 -11.41 -8.67 9.75
CA SER A 289 -12.05 -9.73 10.52
C SER A 289 -12.67 -10.82 9.63
N GLN A 290 -13.47 -10.44 8.64
CA GLN A 290 -14.12 -11.41 7.73
C GLN A 290 -13.10 -12.18 6.89
N MET A 291 -12.00 -11.53 6.53
CA MET A 291 -10.91 -12.15 5.78
C MET A 291 -10.03 -13.04 6.65
N ASN A 292 -10.22 -13.03 7.97
CA ASN A 292 -9.31 -13.61 8.95
C ASN A 292 -7.86 -13.23 8.62
N SER A 293 -7.60 -11.93 8.48
CA SER A 293 -6.39 -11.43 7.82
C SER A 293 -5.09 -11.64 8.60
N GLY A 294 -5.18 -11.99 9.89
CA GLY A 294 -4.02 -12.01 10.77
C GLY A 294 -3.43 -10.62 11.06
N LEU A 295 -4.01 -9.54 10.51
CA LEU A 295 -3.58 -8.18 10.74
C LEU A 295 -4.30 -7.57 11.96
N THR A 296 -3.58 -6.72 12.67
CA THR A 296 -4.11 -5.88 13.75
C THR A 296 -3.92 -4.42 13.39
N LEU A 297 -5.00 -3.64 13.47
CA LEU A 297 -5.00 -2.19 13.30
C LEU A 297 -4.80 -1.51 14.66
N SER A 298 -3.85 -0.58 14.73
CA SER A 298 -3.65 0.29 15.88
C SER A 298 -3.73 1.76 15.46
N LYS A 299 -4.23 2.62 16.34
CA LYS A 299 -4.34 4.07 16.15
C LYS A 299 -3.48 4.80 17.18
N LYS A 300 -2.68 5.76 16.73
CA LYS A 300 -1.89 6.64 17.61
C LYS A 300 -2.83 7.59 18.35
N THR A 301 -2.58 7.78 19.64
CA THR A 301 -3.32 8.71 20.50
C THR A 301 -2.57 10.04 20.62
N ALA A 302 -3.27 11.10 21.05
CA ALA A 302 -2.67 12.42 21.25
C ALA A 302 -1.53 12.44 22.27
N SER A 303 -1.50 11.52 23.23
CA SER A 303 -0.47 11.39 24.27
C SER A 303 0.74 10.57 23.84
N ASN A 304 0.95 10.36 22.53
CA ASN A 304 1.94 9.42 21.97
C ASN A 304 1.76 7.96 22.43
N GLY A 305 0.60 7.59 22.99
CA GLY A 305 0.23 6.19 23.21
C GLY A 305 -0.37 5.56 21.95
N TRP A 306 -0.57 4.25 21.97
CA TRP A 306 -1.29 3.52 20.92
C TRP A 306 -2.52 2.84 21.48
N THR A 307 -3.56 2.74 20.67
CA THR A 307 -4.73 1.91 20.96
C THR A 307 -4.89 0.88 19.86
N LYS A 308 -5.12 -0.37 20.24
CA LYS A 308 -5.53 -1.42 19.33
C LYS A 308 -7.01 -1.22 19.01
N LEU A 309 -7.35 -1.18 17.72
CA LEU A 309 -8.74 -1.13 17.27
C LEU A 309 -9.24 -2.56 16.98
N GLY A 310 -10.51 -2.80 17.24
CA GLY A 310 -11.20 -4.07 16.96
C GLY A 310 -12.65 -3.83 16.56
N TYR A 311 -13.31 -4.84 16.01
CA TYR A 311 -14.71 -4.75 15.60
C TYR A 311 -15.55 -5.79 16.32
N SER A 312 -16.57 -5.33 17.05
CA SER A 312 -17.50 -6.19 17.78
C SER A 312 -18.89 -5.56 17.79
N ASN A 313 -19.92 -6.37 17.58
CA ASN A 313 -21.32 -5.93 17.61
C ASN A 313 -21.62 -4.71 16.73
N GLY A 314 -21.01 -4.66 15.54
CA GLY A 314 -21.24 -3.56 14.59
C GLY A 314 -20.55 -2.24 14.97
N GLN A 315 -19.63 -2.24 15.93
CA GLN A 315 -18.98 -1.04 16.46
C GLN A 315 -17.46 -1.20 16.50
N VAL A 316 -16.75 -0.07 16.37
CA VAL A 316 -15.31 -0.02 16.67
C VAL A 316 -15.12 -0.08 18.17
N THR A 317 -14.25 -0.97 18.60
CA THR A 317 -13.76 -1.07 19.98
C THR A 317 -12.32 -0.62 20.01
N SER A 318 -11.91 -0.01 21.12
CA SER A 318 -10.54 0.43 21.33
C SER A 318 -10.01 -0.15 22.64
N THR A 319 -8.77 -0.63 22.62
CA THR A 319 -8.07 -1.12 23.81
C THR A 319 -6.69 -0.50 23.86
N ALA A 320 -6.35 0.13 24.99
CA ALA A 320 -5.03 0.72 25.16
C ALA A 320 -3.91 -0.33 25.06
N CYS A 321 -2.83 0.02 24.36
CA CYS A 321 -1.60 -0.75 24.36
C CYS A 321 -0.78 -0.37 25.60
N ASN A 322 -1.11 -0.99 26.74
CA ASN A 322 -0.39 -0.85 28.00
C ASN A 322 0.72 -1.90 28.14
#